data_AF-A0A959T1S8-F1
#
_entry.id   AF-A0A959T1S8-F1
#
_cell.length_a   1.000
_cell.length_b   1.000
_cell.length_c   1.000
_cell.angle_alpha   90.00
_cell.angle_beta   90.00
_cell.angle_gamma   90.00
#
_symmetry.space_group_name_H-M   'P 1'
#
loop_
_entity.id
_entity.type
_entity.pdbx_description
1 polymer ?
#
loop_
_entity_poly.entity_id
_entity_poly.type
_entity_poly.pdbx_seq_one_letter_code
_entity_poly.pdbx_strand_id
1 'polypeptide(L)' 'FDWKCTGCHGGSDPQGNLDFTTWASVNTVATDGRLAGAIQHAAGYEAMPPSGGMLPSCEIDMIMIWIQDGAPNN' A
#
# COMPACT_ATOMS: atom_id res chain seq x y z
N PHE A 1 -0.60 8.08 4.52
CA PHE A 1 0.18 6.96 3.99
C PHE A 1 1.13 6.39 5.04
N ASP A 2 1.99 7.22 5.62
CA ASP A 2 3.18 6.80 6.38
C ASP A 2 2.95 5.71 7.45
N TRP A 3 2.48 6.03 8.68
CA TRP A 3 2.53 5.04 9.78
C TRP A 3 1.73 3.75 9.55
N LYS A 4 0.59 3.83 8.87
CA LYS A 4 -0.33 2.69 8.66
C LYS A 4 0.28 1.61 7.76
N CYS A 5 1.23 2.00 6.91
CA CYS A 5 1.91 1.12 5.99
C CYS A 5 3.34 0.83 6.47
N THR A 6 4.08 1.87 6.90
CA THR A 6 5.48 1.74 7.33
C THR A 6 5.65 1.05 8.69
N GLY A 7 4.58 0.84 9.46
CA GLY A 7 4.61 0.02 10.69
C GLY A 7 4.99 -1.44 10.45
N CYS A 8 4.65 -2.00 9.29
CA CYS A 8 5.05 -3.34 8.86
C CYS A 8 6.01 -3.31 7.67
N HIS A 9 5.84 -2.34 6.77
CA HIS A 9 6.61 -2.20 5.53
C HIS A 9 7.64 -1.08 5.65
N GLY A 10 8.37 -1.01 6.76
CA GLY A 10 9.39 0.01 6.99
C GLY A 10 10.37 -0.39 8.09
N GLY A 11 11.30 0.51 8.42
CA GLY A 11 12.32 0.25 9.44
C GLY A 11 13.41 -0.70 8.97
N SER A 12 14.08 -1.37 9.92
CA SER A 12 15.22 -2.27 9.63
C SER A 12 14.82 -3.65 9.13
N ASP A 13 13.56 -4.05 9.27
CA ASP A 13 13.06 -5.38 8.87
C ASP A 13 11.66 -5.26 8.23
N PRO A 14 11.58 -4.74 6.99
CA PRO A 14 10.32 -4.55 6.28
C PRO A 14 9.69 -5.89 5.88
N GLN A 15 8.45 -6.11 6.27
CA GLN A 15 7.70 -7.31 5.97
C GLN A 15 7.42 -7.46 4.47
N GLY A 16 7.45 -8.70 3.98
CA GLY A 16 7.27 -9.02 2.57
C GLY A 16 8.39 -8.52 1.67
N ASN A 17 9.53 -8.08 2.24
CA ASN A 17 10.63 -7.43 1.53
C ASN A 17 10.18 -6.19 0.75
N LEU A 18 9.18 -5.48 1.30
CA LEU A 18 8.60 -4.26 0.74
C LEU A 18 8.86 -3.10 1.70
N ASP A 19 9.80 -2.23 1.35
CA ASP A 19 10.18 -1.07 2.16
C ASP A 19 9.52 0.21 1.65
N PHE A 20 8.38 0.55 2.25
CA PHE A 20 7.60 1.74 1.94
C PHE A 20 8.16 3.02 2.56
N THR A 21 9.36 3.00 3.15
CA THR A 21 10.12 4.24 3.44
C THR A 21 10.69 4.86 2.17
N THR A 22 10.69 4.12 1.05
CA THR A 22 11.14 4.61 -0.26
C THR A 22 9.99 4.70 -1.24
N TRP A 23 9.88 5.83 -1.96
CA TRP A 23 8.87 5.99 -3.01
C TRP A 23 8.98 4.89 -4.09
N ALA A 24 10.19 4.47 -4.47
CA ALA A 24 10.39 3.47 -5.52
C ALA A 24 9.74 2.12 -5.19
N SER A 25 9.83 1.66 -3.93
CA SER A 25 9.17 0.42 -3.49
C SER A 25 7.66 0.57 -3.50
N VAL A 26 7.13 1.70 -3.00
CA VAL A 26 5.68 1.99 -3.02
C VAL A 26 5.15 2.06 -4.46
N ASN A 27 5.86 2.76 -5.34
CA ASN A 27 5.49 2.91 -6.74
C ASN A 27 5.48 1.57 -7.48
N THR A 28 6.39 0.66 -7.14
CA THR A 28 6.40 -0.70 -7.70
C THR A 28 5.10 -1.44 -7.39
N VAL A 29 4.70 -1.50 -6.11
CA VAL A 29 3.45 -2.19 -5.72
C VAL A 29 2.18 -1.45 -6.14
N ALA A 30 2.27 -0.15 -6.33
CA ALA A 30 1.17 0.67 -6.84
C ALA A 30 0.90 0.37 -8.31
N THR A 31 1.96 0.33 -9.12
CA THR A 31 1.86 0.15 -10.59
C THR A 31 1.62 -1.29 -11.00
N ASP A 32 2.02 -2.28 -10.20
CA ASP A 32 1.73 -3.70 -10.45
C ASP A 32 0.37 -4.17 -9.87
N GLY A 33 -0.38 -3.27 -9.24
CA GLY A 33 -1.73 -3.51 -8.73
C GLY A 33 -1.80 -4.20 -7.36
N ARG A 34 -0.67 -4.64 -6.79
CA ARG A 34 -0.65 -5.29 -5.47
C ARG A 34 -1.17 -4.39 -4.37
N LEU A 35 -0.80 -3.11 -4.38
CA LEU A 35 -1.27 -2.14 -3.38
C LEU A 35 -2.79 -2.02 -3.42
N ALA A 36 -3.36 -1.83 -4.61
CA ALA A 36 -4.80 -1.71 -4.80
C ALA A 36 -5.55 -2.97 -4.37
N GLY A 37 -5.07 -4.16 -4.77
CA GLY A 37 -5.68 -5.43 -4.40
C GLY A 37 -5.61 -5.70 -2.89
N ALA A 38 -4.47 -5.41 -2.26
CA ALA A 38 -4.24 -5.64 -0.84
C ALA A 38 -5.12 -4.77 0.06
N ILE A 39 -5.20 -3.46 -0.21
CA ILE A 39 -6.00 -2.53 0.64
C ILE A 39 -7.51 -2.67 0.43
N GLN A 40 -7.93 -3.17 -0.74
CA GLN A 40 -9.34 -3.47 -1.05
C GLN A 40 -9.77 -4.88 -0.61
N HIS A 41 -8.85 -5.67 -0.05
CA HIS A 41 -9.09 -7.08 0.32
C HIS A 41 -9.63 -7.90 -0.87
N ALA A 42 -9.08 -7.65 -2.06
CA ALA A 42 -9.49 -8.34 -3.27
C ALA A 42 -9.06 -9.82 -3.25
N ALA A 43 -9.90 -10.69 -3.81
CA ALA A 43 -9.59 -12.12 -3.89
C ALA A 43 -8.26 -12.37 -4.65
N GLY A 44 -7.38 -13.18 -4.08
CA GLY A 44 -6.07 -13.49 -4.64
C GLY A 44 -4.94 -12.54 -4.23
N TYR A 45 -5.21 -11.54 -3.38
CA TYR A 45 -4.21 -10.65 -2.79
C TYR A 45 -4.09 -10.87 -1.29
N GLU A 46 -2.90 -10.62 -0.74
CA GLU A 46 -2.70 -10.57 0.71
C GLU A 46 -3.40 -9.33 1.26
N ALA A 47 -4.46 -9.52 2.05
CA ALA A 47 -5.24 -8.44 2.63
C ALA A 47 -4.38 -7.60 3.59
N MET A 48 -4.43 -6.28 3.45
CA MET A 48 -3.70 -5.34 4.31
C MET A 48 -4.66 -4.31 4.91
N PRO A 49 -4.59 -4.04 6.23
CA PRO A 49 -3.75 -4.70 7.24
C PRO A 49 -4.11 -6.19 7.45
N PRO A 50 -3.14 -7.07 7.79
CA PRO A 50 -3.29 -8.54 7.70
C PRO A 50 -4.22 -9.15 8.76
N SER A 51 -4.37 -8.50 9.91
CA SER A 51 -5.27 -8.92 10.99
C SER A 51 -6.29 -7.86 11.36
N GLY A 52 -6.48 -6.86 10.48
CA GLY A 52 -7.34 -5.71 10.71
C GLY A 52 -8.49 -5.60 9.73
N GLY A 53 -9.41 -4.68 10.02
CA GLY A 53 -10.36 -4.22 9.00
C GLY A 53 -9.66 -3.46 7.88
N MET A 54 -10.34 -3.34 6.75
CA MET A 54 -9.92 -2.46 5.65
C MET A 54 -9.69 -1.03 6.16
N LEU A 55 -8.83 -0.29 5.46
CA LEU A 55 -8.72 1.15 5.66
C LEU A 55 -10.09 1.83 5.44
N PRO A 56 -10.36 2.99 6.07
CA PRO A 56 -11.55 3.76 5.78
C PRO A 56 -11.70 4.03 4.27
N SER A 57 -12.93 4.00 3.74
CA SER A 57 -13.17 4.13 2.29
C SER A 57 -12.52 5.38 1.70
N CYS A 58 -12.62 6.52 2.38
CA CYS A 58 -11.98 7.78 1.96
C CYS A 58 -10.45 7.64 1.80
N GLU A 59 -9.79 6.86 2.66
CA GLU A 59 -8.33 6.64 2.54
C GLU A 59 -7.99 5.71 1.39
N ILE A 60 -8.81 4.67 1.17
CA ILE A 60 -8.69 3.80 -0.01
C ILE A 60 -8.87 4.64 -1.27
N ASP A 61 -9.92 5.48 -1.33
CA ASP A 61 -10.22 6.33 -2.48
C ASP A 61 -9.05 7.28 -2.79
N MET A 62 -8.46 7.92 -1.76
CA MET A 62 -7.27 8.77 -1.96
C MET A 62 -6.09 7.98 -2.53
N ILE A 63 -5.84 6.76 -2.04
CA ILE A 63 -4.77 5.91 -2.58
C ILE A 63 -5.09 5.50 -4.02
N MET A 64 -6.35 5.16 -4.32
CA MET A 64 -6.77 4.77 -5.67
C MET A 64 -6.66 5.92 -6.67
N ILE A 65 -6.99 7.15 -6.28
CA ILE A 65 -6.79 8.35 -7.09
C ILE A 65 -5.29 8.56 -7.35
N TRP A 66 -4.46 8.49 -6.31
CA TRP A 66 -3.00 8.61 -6.47
C TRP A 66 -2.42 7.53 -7.39
N ILE A 67 -2.90 6.28 -7.31
CA ILE A 67 -2.52 5.21 -8.25
C ILE A 67 -2.98 5.54 -9.68
N GLN A 68 -4.21 6.03 -9.86
CA GLN A 68 -4.75 6.42 -11.17
C GLN A 68 -3.99 7.59 -11.80
N ASP A 69 -3.48 8.51 -10.99
CA ASP A 69 -2.63 9.63 -11.42
C ASP A 69 -1.20 9.19 -11.76
N GLY A 70 -0.89 7.89 -11.72
CA GLY A 70 0.41 7.32 -12.07
C GLY A 70 1.39 7.28 -10.91
N ALA A 71 0.89 7.30 -9.67
CA ALA A 71 1.68 7.19 -8.45
C ALA A 71 2.84 8.22 -8.36
N PRO A 72 2.60 9.52 -8.61
CA PRO A 72 3.66 10.53 -8.68
C PRO A 72 4.45 10.67 -7.38
N ASN A 73 5.71 11.08 -7.51
CA ASN A 73 6.59 11.48 -6.40
C ASN A 73 6.66 13.02 -6.34
N ASN A 74 5.74 13.66 -5.62
CA ASN A 74 5.58 15.11 -5.62
C ASN A 74 5.41 15.72 -4.22
#